data_AF-A0A2G8E971-F1
#
_entry.id   AF-A0A2G8E971-F1
#
_cell.length_a   1.000
_cell.length_b   1.000
_cell.length_c   1.000
_cell.angle_alpha   90.00
_cell.angle_beta   90.00
_cell.angle_gamma   90.00
#
_symmetry.space_group_name_H-M   'P 1'
#
loop_
_entity.id
_entity.type
_entity.pdbx_description
1 polymer ?
#
loop_
_entity_poly.entity_id
_entity_poly.type
_entity_poly.pdbx_seq_one_letter_code
_entity_poly.pdbx_strand_id
1 'polypeptide(L)'
;MSVLSTHALTVCLMSASAQNHVPADIVASILYVEGGQPGTISKNTNGSEDLGVMQINNRAWLNVVSKGLFNGDKEKAYDKIVNDPCLNIKIGTWILALNLRKENGNIWRAVGRYHSANPVLAGNYVKKVKRIHDKYFYN
;
A
#
# COMPACT_ATOMS: atom_id res chain seq x y z
N MET A 1 12.09 6.48 15.98
CA MET A 1 11.16 7.27 15.12
C MET A 1 10.59 8.38 15.97
N SER A 2 10.69 9.64 15.56
CA SER A 2 10.17 10.79 16.34
C SER A 2 8.64 10.81 16.33
N VAL A 3 8.01 11.16 17.45
CA VAL A 3 6.55 11.22 17.64
C VAL A 3 5.82 12.06 16.57
N LEU A 4 6.46 13.10 16.03
CA LEU A 4 5.89 13.93 14.96
C LEU A 4 5.70 13.18 13.63
N SER A 5 6.57 12.20 13.33
CA SER A 5 6.54 11.44 12.08
C SER A 5 5.41 10.42 12.07
N THR A 6 5.08 9.81 13.22
CA THR A 6 3.95 8.87 13.32
C THR A 6 2.61 9.58 13.17
N HIS A 7 2.44 10.78 13.74
CA HIS A 7 1.20 11.56 13.60
C HIS A 7 0.93 11.97 12.15
N ALA A 8 1.95 12.41 11.41
CA ALA A 8 1.82 12.78 10.00
C ALA A 8 1.36 11.58 9.14
N LEU A 9 1.92 10.39 9.39
CA LEU A 9 1.52 9.15 8.70
C LEU A 9 0.06 8.78 9.01
N THR A 10 -0.37 8.91 10.27
CA THR A 10 -1.76 8.64 10.67
C THR A 10 -2.72 9.58 9.94
N VAL A 11 -2.42 10.87 9.84
CA VAL A 11 -3.27 11.82 9.09
C VAL A 11 -3.37 11.43 7.62
N CYS A 12 -2.24 11.07 7.00
CA CYS A 12 -2.23 10.64 5.60
C CYS A 12 -3.02 9.34 5.38
N LEU A 13 -2.90 8.38 6.30
CA LEU A 13 -3.65 7.13 6.29
C LEU A 13 -5.15 7.38 6.44
N MET A 14 -5.57 8.16 7.43
CA MET A 14 -6.98 8.46 7.67
C MET A 14 -7.59 9.21 6.49
N SER A 15 -6.87 10.20 5.95
CA SER A 15 -7.29 10.97 4.78
C SER A 15 -7.43 10.07 3.54
N ALA A 16 -6.44 9.22 3.26
CA ALA A 16 -6.47 8.30 2.13
C ALA A 16 -7.60 7.28 2.23
N SER A 17 -7.83 6.75 3.44
CA SER A 17 -8.90 5.80 3.75
C SER A 17 -10.28 6.42 3.51
N ALA A 18 -10.50 7.64 4.02
CA ALA A 18 -11.74 8.38 3.82
C ALA A 18 -12.01 8.68 2.33
N GLN A 19 -11.01 9.18 1.60
CA GLN A 19 -11.15 9.50 0.17
C GLN A 19 -11.50 8.27 -0.69
N ASN A 20 -10.99 7.10 -0.31
CA ASN A 20 -11.16 5.87 -1.08
C ASN A 20 -12.27 4.94 -0.56
N HIS A 21 -12.94 5.31 0.54
CA HIS A 21 -13.96 4.49 1.22
C HIS A 21 -13.43 3.09 1.58
N VAL A 22 -12.19 3.03 2.09
CA VAL A 22 -11.55 1.80 2.56
C VAL A 22 -11.40 1.88 4.09
N PRO A 23 -11.62 0.79 4.85
CA PRO A 23 -11.43 0.79 6.29
C PRO A 23 -9.98 1.11 6.69
N ALA A 24 -9.81 2.11 7.58
CA ALA A 24 -8.49 2.61 7.97
C ALA A 24 -7.66 1.59 8.77
N ASP A 25 -8.32 0.73 9.54
CA ASP A 25 -7.75 -0.41 10.26
C ASP A 25 -7.12 -1.44 9.30
N ILE A 26 -7.73 -1.69 8.15
CA ILE A 26 -7.17 -2.55 7.10
C ILE A 26 -5.94 -1.91 6.46
N VAL A 27 -5.98 -0.60 6.15
CA VAL A 27 -4.83 0.13 5.60
C VAL A 27 -3.66 0.11 6.60
N ALA A 28 -3.93 0.34 7.89
CA ALA A 28 -2.94 0.28 8.96
C ALA A 28 -2.32 -1.13 9.10
N SER A 29 -3.15 -2.17 8.97
CA SER A 29 -2.70 -3.55 9.04
C SER A 29 -1.79 -3.93 7.86
N ILE A 30 -2.10 -3.46 6.65
CA ILE A 30 -1.22 -3.60 5.47
C ILE A 30 0.09 -2.87 5.70
N LEU A 31 0.05 -1.60 6.10
CA LEU A 31 1.25 -0.79 6.36
C LEU A 31 2.20 -1.48 7.35
N TYR A 32 1.64 -2.08 8.41
CA TYR A 32 2.40 -2.86 9.38
C TYR A 32 3.03 -4.13 8.78
N VAL A 33 2.29 -4.86 7.94
CA VAL A 33 2.78 -6.09 7.29
C VAL A 33 3.85 -5.80 6.25
N GLU A 34 3.71 -4.71 5.48
CA GLU A 34 4.71 -4.28 4.51
C GLU A 34 6.00 -3.83 5.20
N GLY A 35 5.89 -3.15 6.34
CA GLY A 35 7.04 -2.79 7.19
C GLY A 35 8.04 -1.83 6.54
N GLY A 36 7.70 -1.25 5.38
CA GLY A 36 8.54 -0.30 4.67
C GLY A 36 8.69 1.03 5.42
N GLN A 37 9.76 1.74 5.10
CA GLN A 37 10.06 3.09 5.58
C GLN A 37 10.23 4.05 4.38
N PRO A 38 10.15 5.37 4.57
CA PRO A 38 10.60 6.32 3.55
C PRO A 38 12.02 5.97 3.08
N GLY A 39 12.23 5.89 1.77
CA GLY A 39 13.51 5.45 1.19
C GLY A 39 13.65 3.94 0.99
N THR A 40 12.71 3.12 1.46
CA THR A 40 12.80 1.65 1.32
C THR A 40 12.58 1.22 -0.12
N ILE A 41 13.51 0.43 -0.65
CA ILE A 41 13.42 -0.20 -1.97
C ILE A 41 13.76 -1.68 -1.79
N SER A 42 12.76 -2.55 -1.93
CA SER A 42 12.93 -4.00 -1.84
C SER A 42 13.03 -4.60 -3.24
N LYS A 43 14.17 -5.22 -3.56
CA LYS A 43 14.41 -5.83 -4.88
C LYS A 43 13.88 -7.27 -4.92
N ASN A 44 13.07 -7.57 -5.93
CA ASN A 44 12.54 -8.90 -6.18
C ASN A 44 13.42 -9.69 -7.16
N THR A 45 13.35 -11.02 -7.10
CA THR A 45 14.13 -11.92 -7.96
C THR A 45 13.82 -11.76 -9.45
N ASN A 46 12.63 -11.27 -9.80
CA ASN A 46 12.19 -11.01 -11.17
C ASN A 46 12.58 -9.62 -11.70
N GLY A 47 13.38 -8.86 -10.93
CA GLY A 47 13.86 -7.53 -11.27
C GLY A 47 12.89 -6.38 -10.98
N SER A 48 11.68 -6.62 -10.46
CA SER A 48 10.82 -5.53 -9.96
C SER A 48 11.25 -5.07 -8.58
N GLU A 49 10.82 -3.88 -8.20
CA GLU A 49 11.13 -3.28 -6.90
C GLU A 49 9.83 -2.87 -6.21
N ASP A 50 9.78 -3.04 -4.89
CA ASP A 50 8.68 -2.59 -4.06
C ASP A 50 9.10 -1.35 -3.26
N LEU A 51 8.34 -0.28 -3.42
CA LEU A 51 8.78 1.08 -3.11
C LEU A 51 8.07 1.66 -1.89
N GLY A 52 8.83 2.24 -0.97
CA GLY A 52 8.36 3.05 0.15
C GLY A 52 7.55 2.29 1.20
N VAL A 53 6.78 3.02 2.00
CA VAL A 53 6.14 2.51 3.23
C VAL A 53 5.08 1.43 3.00
N MET A 54 4.35 1.48 1.88
CA MET A 54 3.39 0.46 1.46
C MET A 54 3.94 -0.45 0.36
N GLN A 55 5.25 -0.42 0.08
CA GLN A 55 5.90 -1.39 -0.82
C GLN A 55 5.22 -1.48 -2.20
N ILE A 56 4.99 -0.33 -2.84
CA ILE A 56 4.30 -0.25 -4.13
C ILE A 56 5.20 -0.82 -5.23
N ASN A 57 4.74 -1.89 -5.90
CA ASN A 57 5.52 -2.52 -6.97
C ASN A 57 5.68 -1.62 -8.20
N ASN A 58 6.94 -1.32 -8.57
CA ASN A 58 7.27 -0.42 -9.67
C ASN A 58 6.77 -0.93 -11.04
N ARG A 59 6.84 -2.23 -11.28
CA ARG A 59 6.48 -2.84 -12.57
C ARG A 59 4.98 -2.77 -12.83
N ALA A 60 4.18 -2.92 -11.78
CA ALA A 60 2.73 -2.85 -11.87
C ALA A 60 2.20 -1.41 -11.94
N TRP A 61 2.76 -0.49 -11.14
CA TRP A 61 2.09 0.79 -10.85
C TRP A 61 2.84 2.03 -11.32
N LEU A 62 4.16 2.00 -11.49
CA LEU A 62 4.94 3.21 -11.77
C LEU A 62 4.47 3.93 -13.04
N ASN A 63 4.18 3.19 -14.11
CA ASN A 63 3.73 3.78 -15.38
C ASN A 63 2.33 4.42 -15.27
N VAL A 64 1.44 3.85 -14.46
CA VAL A 64 0.09 4.40 -14.26
C VAL A 64 0.17 5.65 -13.39
N VAL A 65 0.94 5.58 -12.30
CA VAL A 65 1.15 6.69 -11.38
C VAL A 65 1.88 7.85 -12.07
N SER A 66 2.93 7.59 -12.84
CA SER A 66 3.69 8.65 -13.51
C SER A 66 2.81 9.43 -14.49
N LYS A 67 1.99 8.73 -15.28
CA LYS A 67 1.04 9.37 -16.19
C LYS A 67 -0.04 10.16 -15.45
N GLY A 68 -0.59 9.60 -14.37
CA GLY A 68 -1.71 10.19 -13.65
C GLY A 68 -1.34 11.40 -12.77
N LEU A 69 -0.14 11.40 -12.17
CA LEU A 69 0.24 12.39 -11.15
C LEU A 69 1.47 13.22 -11.51
N PHE A 70 2.25 12.79 -12.52
CA PHE A 70 3.56 13.36 -12.83
C PHE A 70 3.76 13.66 -14.32
N ASN A 71 2.68 13.81 -15.09
CA ASN A 71 2.74 14.12 -16.53
C ASN A 71 3.61 13.14 -17.34
N GLY A 72 3.69 11.88 -16.91
CA GLY A 72 4.50 10.84 -17.55
C GLY A 72 5.94 10.73 -17.05
N ASP A 73 6.42 11.64 -16.21
CA ASP A 73 7.77 11.62 -15.64
C ASP A 73 7.93 10.46 -14.65
N LYS A 74 8.58 9.38 -15.11
CA LYS A 74 8.78 8.16 -14.33
C LYS A 74 9.85 8.30 -13.26
N GLU A 75 10.87 9.12 -13.49
CA GLU A 75 11.96 9.30 -12.54
C GLU A 75 11.46 10.06 -11.31
N LYS A 76 10.74 11.17 -11.55
CA LYS A 76 10.11 11.94 -10.48
C LYS A 76 9.04 11.13 -9.74
N ALA A 77 8.23 10.36 -10.46
CA ALA A 77 7.25 9.48 -9.83
C ALA A 77 7.93 8.43 -8.95
N TYR A 78 9.01 7.81 -9.43
CA TYR A 78 9.77 6.81 -8.68
C TYR A 78 10.32 7.41 -7.37
N ASP A 79 11.05 8.54 -7.47
CA ASP A 79 11.59 9.25 -6.30
C ASP A 79 10.50 9.58 -5.28
N LYS A 80 9.37 10.13 -5.75
CA LYS A 80 8.26 10.50 -4.87
C LYS A 80 7.57 9.30 -4.23
N ILE A 81 7.39 8.18 -4.95
CA ILE A 81 6.81 6.97 -4.36
C ILE A 81 7.75 6.41 -3.28
N VAL A 82 9.06 6.45 -3.49
CA VAL A 82 10.06 5.94 -2.54
C VAL A 82 10.15 6.83 -1.29
N ASN A 83 10.21 8.14 -1.47
CA ASN A 83 10.61 9.08 -0.41
C ASN A 83 9.46 9.83 0.26
N ASP A 84 8.30 9.98 -0.39
CA ASP A 84 7.12 10.63 0.20
C ASP A 84 6.15 9.57 0.74
N PRO A 85 6.14 9.32 2.07
CA PRO A 85 5.30 8.26 2.62
C PRO A 85 3.80 8.60 2.55
N CYS A 86 3.43 9.88 2.55
CA CYS A 86 2.02 10.28 2.46
C CYS A 86 1.48 10.05 1.05
N LEU A 87 2.27 10.38 0.02
CA LEU A 87 1.94 10.02 -1.35
C LEU A 87 1.87 8.49 -1.52
N ASN A 88 2.86 7.78 -0.99
CA ASN A 88 2.90 6.32 -1.05
C ASN A 88 1.65 5.69 -0.42
N ILE A 89 1.22 6.18 0.75
CA ILE A 89 -0.01 5.75 1.42
C ILE A 89 -1.26 6.03 0.58
N LYS A 90 -1.36 7.22 -0.02
CA LYS A 90 -2.47 7.55 -0.93
C LYS A 90 -2.53 6.60 -2.11
N ILE A 91 -1.39 6.31 -2.75
CA ILE A 91 -1.31 5.38 -3.88
C ILE A 91 -1.68 3.96 -3.46
N GLY A 92 -1.10 3.45 -2.36
CA GLY A 92 -1.41 2.11 -1.86
C GLY A 92 -2.89 1.95 -1.48
N THR A 93 -3.48 2.96 -0.84
CA THR A 93 -4.90 2.92 -0.48
C THR A 93 -5.81 2.97 -1.71
N TRP A 94 -5.44 3.75 -2.74
CA TRP A 94 -6.14 3.75 -4.03
C TRP A 94 -6.05 2.39 -4.75
N ILE A 95 -4.89 1.72 -4.71
CA ILE A 95 -4.71 0.36 -5.24
C ILE A 95 -5.62 -0.64 -4.50
N LEU A 96 -5.68 -0.55 -3.17
CA LEU A 96 -6.58 -1.40 -2.38
C LEU A 96 -8.04 -1.16 -2.77
N ALA A 97 -8.46 0.10 -2.93
CA ALA A 97 -9.82 0.45 -3.36
C ALA A 97 -10.15 -0.07 -4.77
N LEU A 98 -9.19 -0.03 -5.70
CA LEU A 98 -9.35 -0.65 -7.02
C LEU A 98 -9.62 -2.16 -6.90
N ASN A 99 -8.85 -2.86 -6.07
CA ASN A 99 -9.06 -4.29 -5.84
C ASN A 99 -10.37 -4.57 -5.11
N LEU A 100 -10.77 -3.71 -4.17
CA LEU A 100 -12.05 -3.82 -3.48
C LEU A 100 -13.23 -3.75 -4.45
N ARG A 101 -13.18 -2.81 -5.39
CA ARG A 101 -14.18 -2.73 -6.47
C ARG A 101 -14.19 -3.97 -7.35
N LYS A 102 -13.00 -4.47 -7.77
CA LYS A 102 -12.87 -5.67 -8.59
C LYS A 102 -13.38 -6.94 -7.89
N GLU A 103 -13.24 -7.02 -6.58
CA GLU A 103 -13.64 -8.16 -5.76
C GLU A 103 -15.05 -7.98 -5.17
N ASN A 104 -15.90 -7.12 -5.77
CA ASN A 104 -17.28 -6.89 -5.40
C ASN A 104 -17.46 -6.54 -3.91
N GLY A 105 -16.57 -5.73 -3.35
CA GLY A 105 -16.61 -5.30 -1.95
C GLY A 105 -16.03 -6.32 -0.96
N ASN A 106 -15.50 -7.47 -1.39
CA ASN A 106 -14.86 -8.41 -0.49
C ASN A 106 -13.47 -7.92 -0.05
N ILE A 107 -13.41 -7.34 1.16
CA ILE A 107 -12.18 -6.72 1.68
C ILE A 107 -11.00 -7.69 1.77
N TRP A 108 -11.22 -8.94 2.19
CA TRP A 108 -10.12 -9.90 2.35
C TRP A 108 -9.58 -10.42 1.02
N ARG A 109 -10.45 -10.55 -0.01
CA ARG A 109 -9.97 -10.82 -1.37
C ARG A 109 -9.20 -9.64 -1.92
N ALA A 110 -9.68 -8.41 -1.68
CA ALA A 110 -8.99 -7.19 -2.10
C ALA A 110 -7.59 -7.06 -1.48
N VAL A 111 -7.45 -7.37 -0.18
CA VAL A 111 -6.16 -7.43 0.53
C VAL A 111 -5.23 -8.47 -0.10
N GLY A 112 -5.73 -9.65 -0.48
CA GLY A 112 -4.92 -10.65 -1.18
C GLY A 112 -4.44 -10.15 -2.54
N ARG A 113 -5.34 -9.54 -3.32
CA ARG A 113 -5.06 -8.99 -4.66
C ARG A 113 -4.15 -7.78 -4.64
N TYR A 114 -4.16 -7.01 -3.56
CA TYR A 114 -3.21 -5.92 -3.33
C TYR A 114 -1.77 -6.44 -3.43
N HIS A 115 -1.50 -7.59 -2.81
CA HIS A 115 -0.16 -8.19 -2.78
C HIS A 115 0.16 -9.03 -4.02
N SER A 116 -0.76 -9.88 -4.49
CA SER A 116 -0.47 -10.77 -5.62
C SER A 116 -1.70 -11.27 -6.37
N ALA A 117 -1.54 -11.53 -7.67
CA ALA A 117 -2.52 -12.27 -8.47
C ALA A 117 -2.45 -13.80 -8.23
N ASN A 118 -1.33 -14.31 -7.71
CA ASN A 118 -1.18 -15.72 -7.39
C ASN A 118 -2.00 -16.08 -6.14
N PRO A 119 -2.95 -17.04 -6.21
CA PRO A 119 -3.83 -17.36 -5.09
C PRO A 119 -3.11 -17.81 -3.81
N VAL A 120 -1.98 -18.51 -3.93
CA VAL A 120 -1.21 -19.01 -2.77
C VAL A 120 -0.53 -17.84 -2.05
N LEU A 121 0.13 -16.95 -2.81
CA LEU A 121 0.78 -15.77 -2.25
C LEU A 121 -0.25 -14.81 -1.64
N ALA A 122 -1.36 -14.56 -2.35
CA ALA A 122 -2.47 -13.75 -1.87
C ALA A 122 -3.06 -14.32 -0.56
N GLY A 123 -3.33 -15.63 -0.50
CA GLY A 123 -3.86 -16.28 0.69
C GLY A 123 -2.92 -16.22 1.89
N ASN A 124 -1.62 -16.42 1.67
CA ASN A 124 -0.60 -16.29 2.73
C ASN A 124 -0.50 -14.84 3.23
N TYR A 125 -0.57 -13.87 2.33
CA TYR A 125 -0.56 -12.46 2.69
C TYR A 125 -1.81 -12.07 3.51
N VAL A 126 -3.00 -12.52 3.11
CA VAL A 126 -4.24 -12.31 3.87
C VAL A 126 -4.13 -12.83 5.30
N LYS A 127 -3.54 -14.02 5.51
CA LYS A 127 -3.32 -14.56 6.86
C LYS A 127 -2.43 -13.64 7.71
N LYS A 128 -1.37 -13.07 7.12
CA LYS A 128 -0.49 -12.12 7.83
C LYS A 128 -1.24 -10.86 8.22
N VAL A 129 -1.98 -10.26 7.29
CA VAL A 129 -2.76 -9.03 7.53
C VAL A 129 -3.87 -9.27 8.54
N LYS A 130 -4.64 -10.36 8.41
CA LYS A 130 -5.66 -10.75 9.40
C LYS A 130 -5.09 -10.86 10.80
N ARG A 131 -3.98 -11.58 10.97
CA ARG A 131 -3.34 -11.75 12.28
C ARG A 131 -2.96 -10.40 12.92
N ILE A 132 -2.48 -9.45 12.14
CA ILE A 132 -2.15 -8.11 12.62
C ILE A 132 -3.41 -7.31 12.93
N HIS A 133 -4.40 -7.39 12.05
CA HIS A 133 -5.68 -6.71 12.22
C HIS A 133 -6.40 -7.18 13.49
N ASP A 134 -6.55 -8.49 13.66
CA ASP A 134 -7.19 -9.12 14.83
C ASP A 134 -6.47 -8.70 16.13
N LYS A 135 -5.13 -8.71 16.12
CA LYS A 135 -4.31 -8.35 17.28
C LYS A 135 -4.51 -6.91 17.78
N TYR A 136 -4.78 -5.97 16.88
CA TYR A 136 -4.82 -4.54 17.23
C TYR A 136 -6.21 -3.91 17.18
N PHE A 137 -7.19 -4.53 16.52
CA PHE A 137 -8.48 -3.89 16.22
C PHE A 137 -9.73 -4.72 16.58
N TYR A 138 -9.60 -5.97 17.02
CA TYR A 138 -10.74 -6.88 17.25
C TYR A 138 -10.69 -7.62 18.62
N ASN A 139 -10.02 -7.05 19.62
CA ASN A 139 -10.03 -7.60 20.99
C ASN A 139 -11.45 -7.83 21.52
#